data_AF-A0A3D0ZVV7-F1
#
_entry.id   AF-A0A3D0ZVV7-F1
#
_cell.length_a   1.000
_cell.length_b   1.000
_cell.length_c   1.000
_cell.angle_alpha   90.00
_cell.angle_beta   90.00
_cell.angle_gamma   90.00
#
_symmetry.space_group_name_H-M   'P 1'
#
loop_
_entity.id
_entity.type
_entity.pdbx_description
1 polymer ?
#
loop_
_entity_poly.entity_id
_entity_poly.type
_entity_poly.pdbx_seq_one_letter_code
_entity_poly.pdbx_strand_id
1 'polypeptide(L)'
;MPFALGMIGPVLCAFGTDEQREQHLPGILDGTVWWCQGYSEPGSGSDLASLKTRAIREGGDYLINGQKIWTTNAHRSDWMFALVRTDFDSKPQQGITFLMLPMSTPGVEVKPIFSIDG
;
A
#
# COMPACT_ATOMS: atom_id res chain seq x y z
N MET A 1 17.69 -1.75 -2.77
CA MET A 1 17.48 -0.28 -2.71
C MET A 1 16.18 -0.03 -1.96
N PRO A 2 16.18 0.76 -0.87
CA PRO A 2 14.94 1.11 -0.18
C PRO A 2 14.09 1.96 -1.11
N PHE A 3 13.02 1.39 -1.66
CA PHE A 3 12.07 2.10 -2.51
C PHE A 3 11.35 3.24 -1.76
N ALA A 4 11.36 3.20 -0.43
CA ALA A 4 10.62 4.12 0.42
C ALA A 4 11.04 5.60 0.26
N LEU A 5 12.34 5.88 0.11
CA LEU A 5 12.87 7.25 -0.04
C LEU A 5 12.35 7.97 -1.29
N GLY A 6 12.11 7.23 -2.37
CA GLY A 6 11.59 7.78 -3.63
C GLY A 6 10.08 7.61 -3.81
N MET A 7 9.39 6.96 -2.87
CA MET A 7 7.97 6.62 -2.98
C MET A 7 7.17 7.20 -1.81
N ILE A 8 7.07 6.48 -0.68
CA ILE A 8 6.23 6.87 0.45
C ILE A 8 6.79 8.07 1.23
N GLY A 9 8.12 8.24 1.29
CA GLY A 9 8.76 9.35 2.02
C GLY A 9 8.25 10.73 1.60
N PRO A 10 8.33 11.10 0.31
CA PRO A 10 7.78 12.36 -0.20
C PRO A 10 6.27 12.53 0.02
N VAL A 11 5.50 11.44 -0.06
CA VAL A 11 4.05 11.45 0.19
C VAL A 11 3.77 11.78 1.66
N LEU A 12 4.48 11.17 2.60
CA LEU A 12 4.38 11.49 4.03
C LEU A 12 4.82 12.92 4.33
N CYS A 13 5.89 13.41 3.70
CA CYS A 13 6.33 14.80 3.86
C CYS A 13 5.28 15.81 3.38
N ALA A 14 4.59 15.51 2.28
CA ALA A 14 3.63 16.42 1.66
C ALA A 14 2.21 16.33 2.27
N PHE A 15 1.76 15.13 2.65
CA PHE A 15 0.37 14.86 2.99
C PHE A 15 0.18 14.14 4.34
N GLY A 16 1.26 13.66 4.97
CA GLY A 16 1.20 12.98 6.24
C GLY A 16 0.87 13.93 7.39
N THR A 17 0.10 13.43 8.36
CA THR A 17 -0.06 14.08 9.68
C THR A 17 1.28 14.18 10.41
N ASP A 18 1.36 15.00 11.46
CA ASP A 18 2.58 15.07 12.28
C ASP A 18 2.91 13.69 12.88
N GLU A 19 1.90 12.97 13.36
CA GLU A 19 2.03 11.65 13.96
C GLU A 19 2.53 10.61 12.95
N GLN A 20 1.99 10.61 11.73
CA GLN A 20 2.45 9.70 10.66
C GLN A 20 3.90 10.02 10.24
N ARG A 21 4.27 11.29 10.20
CA ARG A 21 5.64 11.71 9.85
C ARG A 21 6.63 11.27 10.93
N GLU A 22 6.31 11.51 12.20
CA GLU A 22 7.13 11.11 13.34
C GLU A 22 7.31 9.58 13.40
N GLN A 23 6.24 8.82 13.17
CA GLN A 23 6.27 7.37 13.19
C GLN A 23 7.12 6.76 12.06
N HIS A 24 7.00 7.30 10.84
CA HIS A 24 7.49 6.58 9.64
C HIS A 24 8.75 7.18 9.02
N LEU A 25 8.96 8.50 9.05
CA LEU A 25 10.10 9.12 8.36
C LEU A 25 11.47 8.68 8.90
N PRO A 26 11.70 8.53 10.22
CA PRO A 26 13.00 8.09 10.73
C PRO A 26 13.43 6.73 10.15
N GLY A 27 12.54 5.74 10.20
CA GLY A 27 12.80 4.38 9.68
C GLY A 27 12.94 4.30 8.16
N ILE A 28 12.32 5.24 7.43
CA ILE A 28 12.50 5.40 5.99
C ILE A 28 13.89 6.00 5.68
N LEU A 29 14.33 6.98 6.46
CA LEU A 29 15.59 7.70 6.25
C LEU A 29 16.83 6.84 6.56
N ASP A 30 16.79 6.06 7.64
CA ASP A 30 17.90 5.18 8.02
C ASP A 30 17.85 3.80 7.34
N GLY A 31 16.75 3.48 6.65
CA GLY A 31 16.55 2.23 5.92
C GLY A 31 16.26 1.01 6.81
N THR A 32 15.89 1.22 8.07
CA THR A 32 15.53 0.16 9.02
C THR A 32 14.13 -0.40 8.79
N VAL A 33 13.23 0.37 8.17
CA VAL A 33 11.84 -0.04 7.87
C VAL A 33 11.64 -0.17 6.37
N TRP A 34 11.25 -1.37 5.93
CA TRP A 34 11.09 -1.70 4.52
C TRP A 34 9.64 -1.56 4.08
N TRP A 35 9.45 -0.95 2.90
CA TRP A 35 8.14 -0.69 2.33
C TRP A 35 7.96 -1.37 0.97
N CYS A 36 6.72 -1.75 0.68
CA CYS A 36 6.29 -2.19 -0.64
C CYS A 36 5.04 -1.44 -1.12
N GLN A 37 4.80 -1.46 -2.43
CA GLN A 37 3.69 -0.75 -3.08
C GLN A 37 2.57 -1.72 -3.50
N GLY A 38 1.37 -1.49 -2.97
CA GLY A 38 0.15 -2.24 -3.30
C GLY A 38 -0.77 -1.49 -4.26
N TYR A 39 -0.33 -1.21 -5.49
CA TYR A 39 -1.16 -0.49 -6.48
C TYR A 39 -1.89 -1.47 -7.39
N SER A 40 -1.14 -2.15 -8.25
CA SER A 40 -1.65 -3.05 -9.28
C SER A 40 -2.45 -4.22 -8.70
N GLU A 41 -3.49 -4.62 -9.43
CA GLU A 41 -4.33 -5.77 -9.14
C GLU A 41 -4.42 -6.69 -10.36
N PRO A 42 -4.82 -7.95 -10.20
CA PRO A 42 -5.24 -8.77 -11.33
C PRO A 42 -6.35 -8.06 -12.11
N GLY A 43 -6.05 -7.63 -13.34
CA GLY A 43 -6.99 -6.89 -14.19
C GLY A 43 -6.95 -5.36 -14.06
N SER A 44 -6.14 -4.79 -13.16
CA SER A 44 -6.00 -3.33 -12.99
C SER A 44 -4.53 -2.94 -12.85
N GLY A 45 -3.91 -2.58 -13.99
CA GLY A 45 -2.54 -2.06 -14.07
C GLY A 45 -2.55 -0.60 -14.53
N SER A 46 -2.48 -0.38 -15.84
CA SER A 46 -2.53 0.96 -16.44
C SER A 46 -3.83 1.70 -16.15
N ASP A 47 -4.97 0.99 -16.14
CA ASP A 47 -6.25 1.53 -15.67
C ASP A 47 -6.36 1.38 -14.15
N LEU A 48 -5.59 2.20 -13.44
CA LEU A 48 -5.53 2.17 -11.98
C LEU A 48 -6.88 2.47 -11.33
N ALA A 49 -7.68 3.34 -11.95
CA ALA A 49 -8.98 3.75 -11.42
C ALA A 49 -9.99 2.60 -11.36
N SER A 50 -9.75 1.49 -12.06
CA SER A 50 -10.59 0.28 -12.06
C SER A 50 -10.36 -0.66 -10.87
N LEU A 51 -9.41 -0.36 -9.97
CA LEU A 51 -9.07 -1.22 -8.82
C LEU A 51 -10.29 -1.59 -7.97
N LYS A 52 -10.29 -2.80 -7.42
CA LYS A 52 -11.41 -3.41 -6.69
C LYS A 52 -11.07 -3.80 -5.26
N THR A 53 -9.80 -3.79 -4.83
CA THR A 53 -9.46 -3.99 -3.41
C THR A 53 -10.23 -2.96 -2.60
N ARG A 54 -11.09 -3.43 -1.72
CA ARG A 54 -12.00 -2.59 -0.92
C ARG A 54 -11.46 -2.41 0.49
N ALA A 55 -11.70 -1.25 1.07
CA ALA A 55 -11.51 -0.98 2.48
C ALA A 55 -12.79 -0.36 3.04
N ILE A 56 -13.43 -1.06 3.98
CA ILE A 56 -14.66 -0.58 4.64
C ILE A 56 -14.28 -0.13 6.05
N ARG A 57 -14.70 1.07 6.44
CA ARG A 57 -14.42 1.58 7.78
C ARG A 57 -15.34 0.90 8.81
N GLU A 58 -14.76 0.23 9.79
CA GLU A 58 -15.46 -0.40 10.91
C GLU A 58 -14.94 0.19 12.23
N GLY A 59 -15.65 1.20 12.74
CA GLY A 59 -15.22 1.93 13.93
C GLY A 59 -13.91 2.69 13.70
N GLY A 60 -12.86 2.26 14.41
CA GLY A 60 -11.50 2.83 14.31
C GLY A 60 -10.66 2.24 13.18
N ASP A 61 -11.06 1.10 12.63
CA ASP A 61 -10.24 0.30 11.73
C ASP A 61 -10.82 0.25 10.30
N TYR A 62 -10.02 -0.28 9.37
CA TYR A 62 -10.48 -0.62 8.03
C TYR A 62 -10.44 -2.13 7.81
N LEU A 63 -11.57 -2.70 7.40
CA LEU A 63 -11.64 -4.07 6.89
C LEU A 63 -11.26 -4.07 5.40
N ILE A 64 -10.05 -4.56 5.10
CA ILE A 64 -9.52 -4.61 3.74
C ILE A 64 -9.77 -5.98 3.13
N ASN A 65 -10.28 -6.03 1.89
CA ASN A 65 -10.45 -7.27 1.13
C ASN A 65 -10.08 -7.05 -0.33
N GLY A 66 -9.16 -7.85 -0.85
CA GLY A 66 -8.74 -7.79 -2.25
C GLY A 66 -7.41 -8.49 -2.49
N GLN A 67 -6.83 -8.24 -3.66
CA GLN A 67 -5.54 -8.81 -4.06
C GLN A 67 -4.72 -7.76 -4.79
N LYS A 68 -3.44 -7.65 -4.41
CA LYS A 68 -2.43 -6.90 -5.14
C LYS A 68 -1.50 -7.84 -5.89
N ILE A 69 -0.88 -7.34 -6.96
CA ILE A 69 0.04 -8.10 -7.82
C ILE A 69 1.22 -7.22 -8.23
N TRP A 70 2.37 -7.83 -8.56
CA TRP A 70 3.62 -7.13 -8.89
C TRP A 70 4.17 -6.28 -7.74
N THR A 71 3.86 -6.66 -6.49
CA THR A 71 4.33 -5.98 -5.28
C THR A 71 5.77 -6.37 -4.97
N THR A 72 6.71 -5.64 -5.56
CA THR A 72 8.16 -5.85 -5.38
C THR A 72 8.54 -5.87 -3.90
N ASN A 73 9.32 -6.89 -3.52
CA ASN A 73 9.83 -7.11 -2.16
C ASN A 73 8.79 -7.29 -1.04
N ALA A 74 7.51 -7.56 -1.34
CA ALA A 74 6.47 -7.76 -0.32
C ALA A 74 6.87 -8.73 0.80
N HIS A 75 7.56 -9.82 0.47
CA HIS A 75 8.03 -10.84 1.41
C HIS A 75 9.14 -10.37 2.38
N ARG A 76 9.69 -9.17 2.20
CA ARG A 76 10.72 -8.57 3.07
C ARG A 76 10.28 -7.23 3.67
N SER A 77 9.09 -6.75 3.32
CA SER A 77 8.63 -5.44 3.75
C SER A 77 7.91 -5.53 5.09
N ASP A 78 8.13 -4.54 5.95
CA ASP A 78 7.43 -4.37 7.21
C ASP A 78 6.08 -3.69 7.00
N TRP A 79 6.00 -2.80 6.01
CA TRP A 79 4.81 -2.02 5.68
C TRP A 79 4.47 -2.07 4.19
N MET A 80 3.19 -1.89 3.90
CA MET A 80 2.66 -1.62 2.57
C MET A 80 1.93 -0.28 2.60
N PHE A 81 2.08 0.49 1.53
CA PHE A 81 1.08 1.49 1.17
C PHE A 81 0.31 0.99 -0.06
N ALA A 82 -1.01 1.03 0.01
CA ALA A 82 -1.90 0.48 -0.99
C ALA A 82 -2.95 1.50 -1.40
N LEU A 83 -3.40 1.39 -2.66
CA LEU A 83 -4.59 2.08 -3.12
C LEU A 83 -5.78 1.14 -2.98
N VAL A 84 -6.80 1.61 -2.26
CA VAL A 84 -8.00 0.82 -1.95
C VAL A 84 -9.24 1.64 -2.27
N ARG A 85 -10.34 0.97 -2.59
CA ARG A 85 -11.63 1.60 -2.80
C ARG A 85 -12.37 1.71 -1.46
N THR A 86 -12.70 2.93 -1.08
CA THR A 86 -13.45 3.25 0.15
C THR A 86 -14.82 3.83 -0.14
N ASP A 87 -15.05 4.31 -1.36
CA ASP A 87 -16.32 4.83 -1.83
C ASP A 87 -16.65 4.22 -3.22
N PHE A 88 -17.88 3.76 -3.35
CA PHE A 88 -18.41 3.03 -4.50
C PHE A 88 -19.43 3.84 -5.30
N ASP A 89 -19.90 4.95 -4.75
CA ASP A 89 -20.96 5.78 -5.34
C ASP A 89 -20.38 7.00 -6.08
N SER A 90 -19.17 7.42 -5.72
CA SER A 90 -18.46 8.52 -6.41
C SER A 90 -17.80 8.10 -7.73
N LYS A 91 -17.26 9.09 -8.44
CA LYS A 91 -16.44 8.83 -9.63
C LYS A 91 -15.30 7.88 -9.25
N PRO A 92 -14.94 6.89 -10.09
CA PRO A 92 -13.97 5.86 -9.72
C PRO A 92 -12.62 6.39 -9.19
N GLN A 93 -12.16 7.55 -9.69
CA GLN A 93 -10.92 8.19 -9.24
C GLN A 93 -11.03 8.81 -7.84
N GLN A 94 -12.22 9.29 -7.46
CA GLN A 94 -12.47 9.95 -6.17
C GLN A 94 -12.73 8.94 -5.05
N GLY A 95 -13.18 7.73 -5.39
CA GLY A 95 -13.42 6.67 -4.41
C GLY A 95 -12.19 5.87 -3.99
N ILE A 96 -10.99 6.31 -4.37
CA ILE A 96 -9.73 5.65 -4.03
C ILE A 96 -9.06 6.37 -2.86
N THR A 97 -8.66 5.59 -1.85
CA THR A 97 -7.90 6.03 -0.69
C THR A 97 -6.51 5.40 -0.69
N PHE A 98 -5.53 6.21 -0.31
CA PHE A 98 -4.18 5.76 -0.01
C PHE A 98 -4.14 5.28 1.45
N LEU A 99 -3.84 4.00 1.67
CA LEU A 99 -3.86 3.38 2.99
C LEU A 99 -2.51 2.73 3.30
N MET A 100 -2.00 2.94 4.51
CA MET A 100 -0.80 2.29 5.01
C MET A 100 -1.18 1.17 5.96
N LEU A 101 -0.55 0.00 5.83
CA LEU A 101 -0.78 -1.15 6.72
C LEU A 101 0.52 -1.92 7.00
N PRO A 102 0.67 -2.50 8.21
CA PRO A 102 1.74 -3.47 8.49
C PRO A 102 1.56 -4.73 7.66
N MET A 103 2.65 -5.27 7.11
CA MET A 103 2.64 -6.55 6.41
C MET A 103 2.39 -7.74 7.35
N SER A 104 2.59 -7.55 8.66
CA SER A 104 2.28 -8.53 9.71
C SER A 104 0.80 -8.57 10.11
N THR A 105 -0.06 -7.74 9.50
CA THR A 105 -1.49 -7.69 9.82
C THR A 105 -2.14 -9.06 9.56
N PRO A 106 -2.90 -9.64 10.51
CA PRO A 106 -3.60 -10.90 10.29
C PRO A 106 -4.46 -10.86 9.01
N GLY A 107 -4.28 -11.85 8.14
CA GLY A 107 -4.98 -11.94 6.85
C GLY A 107 -4.17 -11.43 5.65
N VAL A 108 -3.03 -10.75 5.86
CA VAL A 108 -2.09 -10.44 4.77
C VAL A 108 -1.31 -11.71 4.42
N GLU A 109 -1.50 -12.20 3.19
CA GLU A 109 -0.79 -13.36 2.64
C GLU A 109 0.06 -12.93 1.43
N VAL A 110 1.34 -13.31 1.42
CA VAL A 110 2.24 -13.07 0.28
C VAL A 110 2.44 -14.35 -0.51
N LYS A 111 2.00 -14.34 -1.78
CA LYS A 111 2.23 -15.45 -2.73
C LYS A 111 3.36 -15.07 -3.69
N PRO A 112 4.45 -15.84 -3.77
CA PRO A 112 5.57 -15.51 -4.65
C PRO A 112 5.18 -15.63 -6.13
N ILE A 113 5.71 -14.73 -6.95
CA ILE A 113 5.67 -14.80 -8.40
C ILE A 113 7.13 -14.91 -8.86
N PHE A 114 7.48 -16.03 -9.46
CA PHE A 114 8.82 -16.26 -9.99
C PHE A 114 8.90 -15.67 -11.39
N SER A 115 9.91 -14.85 -11.63
CA SER A 115 10.20 -14.32 -12.96
C SER A 115 10.74 -15.42 -13.85
N ILE A 116 10.75 -15.18 -15.16
CA ILE A 116 11.24 -16.18 -16.14
C ILE A 116 12.73 -16.51 -15.95
N ASP A 117 13.49 -15.60 -15.34
CA ASP A 117 14.91 -15.72 -15.03
C ASP A 117 15.20 -16.33 -13.64
N GLY A 118 14.17 -16.72 -12.88
CA GLY A 118 14.30 -17.28 -11.53
C GLY A 118 14.37 -16.20 -10.44
#